data_AF-A0A9R1MN46-F1
#
_entry.id   AF-A0A9R1MN46-F1
#
_cell.length_a   1.000
_cell.length_b   1.000
_cell.length_c   1.000
_cell.angle_alpha   90.00
_cell.angle_beta   90.00
_cell.angle_gamma   90.00
#
_symmetry.space_group_name_H-M   'P 1'
#
loop_
_entity.id
_entity.type
_entity.pdbx_description
1 polymer ?
#
loop_
_entity_poly.entity_id
_entity_poly.type
_entity_poly.pdbx_seq_one_letter_code
_entity_poly.pdbx_strand_id
1 'polypeptide(L)'
;VDIVGVPEDTKDRDDVLECEFFDTRQAFLSLCQGNHYQYDTLRRAKHSSMMVLYHLHNPTAPAFVTTCNICNNDIEAGQGWRCEECPDFDVCAGCYNKDGGANHRHKLTNHPCVDRNAQNKEARQMRIQQ
;
A
#
# COMPACT_ATOMS: atom_id res chain seq x y z
N VAL A 1 37.95 2.76 29.48
CA VAL A 1 38.79 2.17 28.42
C VAL A 1 38.45 2.94 27.18
N ASP A 2 39.32 3.86 26.75
CA ASP A 2 39.09 4.61 25.51
C ASP A 2 39.41 3.70 24.34
N ILE A 3 38.43 3.50 23.46
CA ILE A 3 38.56 2.63 22.30
C ILE A 3 39.31 3.42 21.22
N VAL A 4 40.62 3.20 21.14
CA VAL A 4 41.50 3.85 20.16
C VAL A 4 41.32 3.21 18.79
N GLY A 5 41.13 4.02 17.75
CA GLY A 5 41.13 3.57 16.34
C GLY A 5 39.76 3.40 15.69
N VAL A 6 38.67 3.80 16.36
CA VAL A 6 37.35 3.90 15.72
C VAL A 6 37.17 5.33 15.18
N PRO A 7 36.80 5.51 13.89
CA PRO A 7 36.47 6.83 13.36
C PRO A 7 35.36 7.50 14.17
N GLU A 8 35.47 8.81 14.42
CA GLU A 8 34.43 9.58 15.13
C GLU A 8 33.10 9.62 14.37
N ASP A 9 33.15 9.45 13.04
CA ASP A 9 31.99 9.50 12.16
C ASP A 9 31.82 8.17 11.41
N THR A 10 30.60 7.64 11.45
CA THR A 10 30.17 6.46 10.69
C THR A 10 29.24 6.91 9.58
N LYS A 11 29.76 7.69 8.62
CA LYS A 11 28.98 8.16 7.48
C LYS A 11 28.58 6.99 6.59
N ASP A 12 27.28 6.71 6.54
CA ASP A 12 26.70 5.76 5.60
C ASP A 12 26.85 6.30 4.17
N ARG A 13 27.28 5.43 3.26
CA ARG A 13 27.45 5.74 1.83
C ARG A 13 26.34 5.15 0.97
N ASP A 14 25.51 4.28 1.54
CA ASP A 14 24.43 3.64 0.83
C ASP A 14 23.26 4.62 0.69
N ASP A 15 22.60 4.55 -0.47
CA ASP A 15 21.38 5.32 -0.70
C ASP A 15 20.25 4.76 0.16
N VAL A 16 19.40 5.65 0.66
CA VAL A 16 18.20 5.22 1.40
C VAL A 16 17.20 4.64 0.41
N LEU A 17 16.93 3.34 0.54
CA LEU A 17 15.93 2.65 -0.26
C LEU A 17 14.55 2.83 0.40
N GLU A 18 13.67 3.59 -0.25
CA GLU A 18 12.34 3.94 0.29
C GLU A 18 11.28 2.91 -0.12
N CYS A 19 10.69 2.20 0.85
CA CYS A 19 9.52 1.34 0.61
C CYS A 19 8.66 1.21 1.87
N GLU A 20 7.41 1.69 1.80
CA GLU A 20 6.48 1.74 2.94
C GLU A 20 6.26 0.37 3.60
N PHE A 21 6.37 -0.72 2.84
CA PHE A 21 6.19 -2.08 3.35
C PHE A 21 7.39 -2.59 4.14
N PHE A 22 8.58 -2.02 3.96
CA PHE A 22 9.81 -2.47 4.62
C PHE A 22 10.29 -1.52 5.72
N ASP A 23 9.59 -0.42 5.96
CA ASP A 23 9.89 0.52 7.05
C ASP A 23 9.75 -0.14 8.43
N THR A 24 8.75 -1.00 8.61
CA THR A 24 8.52 -1.70 9.87
C THR A 24 8.06 -3.13 9.64
N ARG A 25 8.34 -4.00 10.63
CA ARG A 25 7.77 -5.35 10.67
C ARG A 25 6.25 -5.34 10.51
N GLN A 26 5.57 -4.38 11.13
CA GLN A 26 4.12 -4.29 11.09
C GLN A 26 3.61 -3.97 9.68
N ALA A 27 4.26 -3.04 8.96
CA ALA A 27 3.90 -2.70 7.59
C ALA A 27 4.06 -3.91 6.65
N PHE A 28 5.14 -4.68 6.78
CA PHE A 28 5.34 -5.90 6.01
C PHE A 28 4.26 -6.96 6.30
N LEU A 29 3.86 -7.10 7.57
CA LEU A 29 2.78 -7.99 7.96
C LEU A 29 1.43 -7.55 7.37
N SER A 30 1.14 -6.24 7.36
CA SER A 30 -0.06 -5.70 6.74
C SER A 30 -0.10 -5.94 5.23
N LEU A 31 1.03 -5.80 4.52
CA LEU A 31 1.15 -6.18 3.10
C LEU A 31 0.79 -7.66 2.91
N CYS A 32 1.40 -8.54 3.71
CA CYS A 32 1.18 -9.97 3.61
C CYS A 32 -0.28 -10.35 3.90
N GLN A 33 -0.89 -9.76 4.94
CA GLN A 33 -2.27 -10.05 5.33
C GLN A 33 -3.26 -9.60 4.26
N GLY A 34 -3.13 -8.36 3.78
CA GLY A 34 -4.06 -7.80 2.80
C GLY A 34 -3.96 -8.43 1.41
N ASN A 35 -2.81 -9.02 1.05
CA ASN A 35 -2.63 -9.74 -0.22
C ASN A 35 -2.60 -11.27 -0.06
N HIS A 36 -2.90 -11.78 1.14
CA HIS A 36 -2.87 -13.22 1.45
C HIS A 36 -1.54 -13.92 1.11
N TYR A 37 -0.42 -13.21 1.27
CA TYR A 37 0.90 -13.78 1.12
C TYR A 37 1.21 -14.70 2.30
N GLN A 38 1.55 -15.94 2.00
CA GLN A 38 1.76 -17.01 2.98
C GLN A 38 3.15 -17.64 2.79
N TYR A 39 3.74 -18.10 3.90
CA TYR A 39 5.09 -18.68 3.97
C TYR A 39 5.12 -20.07 4.62
N ASP A 40 3.98 -20.74 4.72
CA ASP A 40 3.80 -22.05 5.35
C ASP A 40 4.09 -23.24 4.43
N THR A 41 4.24 -23.01 3.11
CA THR A 41 4.69 -24.02 2.15
C THR A 41 5.71 -23.40 1.20
N LEU A 42 6.62 -24.21 0.64
CA LEU A 42 7.63 -23.71 -0.30
C LEU A 42 7.01 -23.01 -1.52
N ARG A 43 5.92 -23.56 -2.07
CA ARG A 43 5.23 -22.97 -3.21
C ARG A 43 4.68 -21.58 -2.89
N ARG A 44 3.99 -21.44 -1.75
CA ARG A 44 3.43 -20.15 -1.30
C ARG A 44 4.56 -19.17 -0.97
N ALA A 45 5.61 -19.60 -0.28
CA ALA A 45 6.77 -18.75 0.03
C ALA A 45 7.46 -18.19 -1.23
N LYS A 46 7.62 -18.99 -2.29
CA LYS A 46 8.18 -18.54 -3.57
C LYS A 46 7.32 -17.46 -4.21
N HIS A 47 6.00 -17.68 -4.26
CA HIS A 47 5.05 -16.71 -4.83
C HIS A 47 5.06 -15.40 -4.02
N SER A 48 4.91 -15.50 -2.70
CA SER A 48 4.94 -14.34 -1.80
C SER A 48 6.23 -13.53 -1.93
N SER A 49 7.38 -14.20 -2.02
CA SER A 49 8.68 -13.53 -2.21
C SER A 49 8.80 -12.86 -3.58
N MET A 50 8.27 -13.49 -4.64
CA MET A 50 8.21 -12.88 -5.97
C MET A 50 7.35 -11.62 -5.98
N MET A 51 6.19 -11.64 -5.31
CA MET A 51 5.32 -10.46 -5.22
C MET A 51 5.94 -9.34 -4.40
N VAL A 52 6.67 -9.68 -3.33
CA VAL A 52 7.48 -8.71 -2.58
C VAL A 52 8.52 -8.04 -3.47
N LEU A 53 9.27 -8.82 -4.26
CA LEU A 53 10.22 -8.25 -5.22
C LEU A 53 9.52 -7.38 -6.27
N TYR A 54 8.35 -7.77 -6.74
CA TYR A 54 7.56 -6.96 -7.66
C TYR A 54 7.26 -5.58 -7.08
N HIS A 55 6.78 -5.50 -5.83
CA HIS A 55 6.49 -4.22 -5.18
C HIS A 55 7.74 -3.35 -4.96
N LEU A 56 8.90 -3.98 -4.68
CA LEU A 56 10.19 -3.28 -4.59
C LEU A 56 10.63 -2.68 -5.93
N HIS A 57 10.40 -3.40 -7.03
CA HIS A 57 10.76 -2.93 -8.38
C HIS A 57 9.73 -1.99 -9.00
N ASN A 58 8.50 -1.96 -8.49
CA ASN A 58 7.40 -1.16 -9.02
C ASN A 58 6.76 -0.31 -7.89
N PRO A 59 7.49 0.65 -7.31
CA PRO A 59 7.04 1.38 -6.12
C PRO A 59 5.79 2.25 -6.36
N THR A 60 5.46 2.56 -7.62
CA THR A 60 4.24 3.30 -7.99
C THR A 60 3.05 2.39 -8.23
N ALA A 61 3.24 1.06 -8.28
CA ALA A 61 2.15 0.13 -8.45
C ALA A 61 1.34 0.04 -7.15
N PRO A 62 0.00 -0.03 -7.22
CA PRO A 62 -0.82 -0.16 -6.04
C PRO A 62 -0.59 -1.52 -5.38
N ALA A 63 -0.11 -1.52 -4.14
CA ALA A 63 0.10 -2.76 -3.39
C ALA A 63 -1.19 -3.41 -2.88
N PHE A 64 -2.28 -2.66 -2.89
CA PHE A 64 -3.61 -3.16 -2.58
C PHE A 64 -4.54 -2.70 -3.69
N VAL A 65 -5.21 -3.65 -4.31
CA VAL A 65 -6.17 -3.41 -5.38
C VAL A 65 -7.56 -3.48 -4.79
N THR A 66 -8.38 -2.47 -5.06
CA THR A 66 -9.80 -2.47 -4.71
C THR A 66 -10.58 -2.93 -5.93
N THR A 67 -11.50 -3.87 -5.76
CA THR A 67 -12.34 -4.38 -6.86
C THR A 67 -13.74 -3.78 -6.77
N CYS A 68 -14.37 -3.60 -7.93
CA CYS A 68 -15.73 -3.09 -8.01
C CYS A 68 -16.74 -4.19 -7.67
N ASN A 69 -17.61 -3.98 -6.68
CA ASN A 69 -18.65 -4.95 -6.28
C ASN A 69 -19.73 -5.18 -7.35
N ILE A 70 -19.79 -4.38 -8.42
CA ILE A 70 -20.76 -4.54 -9.52
C ILE A 70 -20.16 -5.31 -10.69
N CYS A 71 -18.98 -4.92 -11.19
CA CYS A 71 -18.38 -5.52 -12.37
C CYS A 71 -17.19 -6.45 -12.09
N ASN A 72 -16.72 -6.53 -10.84
CA ASN A 72 -15.56 -7.30 -10.38
C ASN A 72 -14.22 -6.93 -11.02
N ASN A 73 -14.16 -5.82 -11.77
CA ASN A 73 -12.89 -5.29 -12.28
C ASN A 73 -12.20 -4.44 -11.21
N ASP A 74 -10.88 -4.34 -11.33
CA ASP A 74 -10.05 -3.48 -10.51
C ASP A 74 -10.46 -2.01 -10.68
N ILE A 75 -10.54 -1.30 -9.56
CA ILE A 75 -10.83 0.13 -9.52
C ILE A 75 -9.51 0.87 -9.60
N GLU A 76 -9.36 1.67 -10.67
CA GLU A 76 -8.21 2.55 -10.81
C GLU A 76 -8.16 3.58 -9.68
N ALA A 77 -6.94 3.94 -9.27
CA ALA A 77 -6.72 4.87 -8.16
C ALA A 77 -7.45 6.21 -8.40
N GLY A 78 -8.29 6.61 -7.45
CA GLY A 78 -9.08 7.85 -7.53
C GLY A 78 -10.30 7.81 -8.44
N GLN A 79 -10.59 6.67 -9.07
CA GLN A 79 -11.79 6.43 -9.86
C GLN A 79 -12.80 5.56 -9.10
N GLY A 80 -12.70 5.52 -7.76
CA GLY A 80 -13.53 4.70 -6.88
C GLY A 80 -14.56 5.50 -6.10
N TRP A 81 -15.69 4.86 -5.84
CA TRP A 81 -16.76 5.35 -4.99
C TRP A 81 -17.00 4.32 -3.88
N ARG A 82 -16.91 4.75 -2.63
CA ARG A 82 -16.99 3.89 -1.46
C ARG A 82 -18.22 4.20 -0.64
N CYS A 83 -18.83 3.18 -0.06
CA CYS A 83 -19.80 3.36 1.01
C CYS A 83 -19.07 3.44 2.36
N GLU A 84 -19.32 4.48 3.14
CA GLU A 84 -18.72 4.62 4.48
C GLU A 84 -19.51 3.84 5.55
N GLU A 85 -20.74 3.40 5.24
CA GLU A 85 -21.62 2.66 6.15
C GLU A 85 -21.49 1.14 5.97
N CYS A 86 -21.25 0.67 4.74
CA CYS A 86 -21.10 -0.75 4.45
C CYS A 86 -19.61 -1.14 4.37
N PRO A 87 -19.20 -2.20 5.09
CA PRO A 87 -17.88 -2.77 4.91
C PRO A 87 -17.67 -3.21 3.47
N ASP A 88 -16.50 -2.88 2.91
CA ASP A 88 -16.00 -3.40 1.63
C ASP A 88 -16.98 -3.24 0.44
N PHE A 89 -17.72 -2.13 0.40
CA PHE A 89 -18.57 -1.79 -0.74
C PHE A 89 -17.96 -0.63 -1.53
N ASP A 90 -17.33 -0.99 -2.63
CA ASP A 90 -16.62 -0.12 -3.56
C ASP A 90 -17.14 -0.31 -4.99
N VAL A 91 -17.33 0.79 -5.70
CA VAL A 91 -17.79 0.77 -7.09
C VAL A 91 -16.95 1.70 -7.94
N CYS A 92 -16.59 1.24 -9.14
CA CYS A 92 -15.82 2.04 -10.07
C CYS A 92 -16.68 3.18 -10.66
N ALA A 93 -16.03 4.24 -11.13
CA ALA A 93 -16.69 5.37 -11.77
C ALA A 93 -17.62 4.94 -12.93
N GLY A 94 -17.23 3.93 -13.71
CA GLY A 94 -18.06 3.41 -14.80
C GLY A 94 -19.38 2.79 -14.34
N CYS A 95 -19.38 2.04 -13.24
CA CYS A 95 -20.61 1.48 -12.66
C CYS A 95 -21.43 2.55 -11.93
N TYR A 96 -20.74 3.46 -11.22
CA TYR A 96 -21.39 4.59 -10.57
C TYR A 96 -22.10 5.50 -11.57
N ASN A 97 -21.49 5.84 -12.70
CA ASN A 97 -22.09 6.73 -13.70
C ASN A 97 -23.29 6.11 -14.44
N LYS A 98 -23.38 4.78 -14.50
CA LYS A 98 -24.51 4.08 -15.13
C LYS A 98 -25.76 4.11 -14.28
N ASP A 99 -25.62 3.71 -13.01
CA ASP A 99 -26.78 3.47 -12.14
C ASP A 99 -26.80 4.38 -10.90
N GLY A 100 -25.83 5.28 -10.73
CA GLY A 100 -25.72 6.19 -9.57
C GLY A 100 -25.50 5.48 -8.24
N GLY A 101 -25.20 4.17 -8.26
CA GLY A 101 -25.28 3.33 -7.07
C GLY A 101 -26.72 3.06 -6.61
N ALA A 102 -27.73 3.20 -7.47
CA ALA A 102 -29.16 3.05 -7.11
C ALA A 102 -29.53 1.70 -6.50
N ASN A 103 -28.76 0.65 -6.77
CA ASN A 103 -28.93 -0.66 -6.16
C ASN A 103 -28.28 -0.79 -4.77
N HIS A 104 -27.68 0.29 -4.26
CA HIS A 104 -27.11 0.39 -2.93
C HIS A 104 -27.85 1.45 -2.10
N ARG A 105 -28.21 1.10 -0.87
CA ARG A 105 -29.12 1.92 -0.04
C ARG A 105 -28.45 3.13 0.61
N HIS A 106 -27.13 3.10 0.77
CA HIS A 106 -26.36 4.18 1.37
C HIS A 106 -25.71 5.06 0.31
N LYS A 107 -25.39 6.30 0.69
CA LYS A 107 -24.72 7.23 -0.20
C LYS A 107 -23.27 6.80 -0.40
N LEU A 108 -22.84 6.77 -1.66
CA LEU A 108 -21.45 6.56 -2.02
C LEU A 108 -20.70 7.89 -2.02
N THR A 109 -19.52 7.92 -1.42
CA THR A 109 -18.59 9.05 -1.46
C THR A 109 -17.44 8.72 -2.42
N ASN A 110 -16.97 9.74 -3.17
CA ASN A 110 -15.81 9.55 -4.01
C ASN A 110 -14.59 9.34 -3.11
N HIS A 111 -13.82 8.28 -3.36
CA HIS A 111 -12.58 8.02 -2.65
C HIS A 111 -11.42 8.53 -3.51
N PRO A 112 -10.92 9.76 -3.26
CA PRO A 112 -9.87 10.34 -4.08
C PRO A 112 -8.59 9.50 -3.99
N CYS A 113 -7.81 9.50 -5.09
CA CYS A 113 -6.47 8.95 -5.07
C CYS A 113 -5.65 9.79 -4.08
N VAL A 114 -5.40 9.24 -2.91
CA VAL A 114 -4.42 9.83 -2.00
C VAL A 114 -3.06 9.59 -2.65
N ASP A 115 -2.33 10.67 -2.96
CA ASP A 115 -0.96 10.56 -3.46
C ASP A 115 -0.07 10.04 -2.33
N ARG A 116 0.04 8.71 -2.26
CA ARG A 116 0.79 8.00 -1.22
C ARG A 116 2.26 8.44 -1.20
N ASN A 117 2.82 8.85 -2.34
CA ASN A 117 4.21 9.27 -2.43
C ASN A 117 4.45 10.62 -1.73
N ALA A 118 3.50 11.56 -1.83
CA ALA A 118 3.59 12.84 -1.15
C ALA A 118 3.49 12.69 0.37
N GLN A 119 2.53 11.90 0.85
CA GLN A 119 2.36 11.63 2.29
C GLN A 119 3.55 10.88 2.90
N ASN A 120 4.14 9.95 2.14
CA ASN A 120 5.29 9.17 2.61
C ASN A 120 6.54 10.04 2.79
N LYS A 121 6.77 11.04 1.91
CA LYS A 121 7.87 12.02 2.07
C LYS A 121 7.68 12.89 3.32
N GLU A 122 6.48 13.40 3.54
CA GLU A 122 6.16 14.24 4.71
C GLU A 122 6.25 13.48 6.03
N ALA A 123 5.67 12.27 6.10
CA ALA A 123 5.73 11.42 7.29
C ALA A 123 7.17 11.04 7.66
N ARG A 124 8.06 10.87 6.67
CA ARG A 124 9.48 10.59 6.88
C ARG A 124 10.26 11.83 7.36
N GLN A 125 10.01 13.02 6.82
CA GLN A 125 10.64 14.25 7.34
C GLN A 125 10.36 14.45 8.83
N MET A 126 9.15 14.13 9.28
CA MET A 126 8.79 14.17 10.71
C MET A 126 9.50 13.11 11.55
N ARG A 127 9.86 11.95 10.97
CA ARG A 127 10.57 10.87 11.67
C ARG A 127 12.08 11.10 11.77
N ILE A 128 12.69 11.77 10.79
CA ILE A 128 14.13 12.10 10.79
C ILE A 128 14.45 13.26 11.76
N GLN A 129 13.45 14.09 12.09
CA GLN A 129 13.61 15.20 13.04
C GLN A 129 13.45 14.82 14.52
N GLN A 130 13.13 13.56 14.83
CA GLN A 130 13.05 13.01 16.19
C GLN A 130 14.31 12.21 16.53
#